data_AF-A0A7S9CMX4-F1
#
_entry.id   AF-A0A7S9CMX4-F1
#
_cell.length_a   1.000
_cell.length_b   1.000
_cell.length_c   1.000
_cell.angle_alpha   90.00
_cell.angle_beta   90.00
_cell.angle_gamma   90.00
#
_symmetry.space_group_name_H-M   'P 1'
#
loop_
_entity.id
_entity.type
_entity.pdbx_description
1 polymer ?
#
loop_
_entity_poly.entity_id
_entity_poly.type
_entity_poly.pdbx_seq_one_letter_code
_entity_poly.pdbx_strand_id
1 'polypeptide(L)'
;MLIKPTLIAASEQRLKQADISPTALDKKLGDGPLKLSPEKKQMRQRQLLQQTDDVQAVQIGLERIIEGNDLDSINYLAKGMLASRSVCRIQLKDARANLIGYASGFLIGPGLLMTNHHVFGGPGDAATSIADFDYELDVAGMERPAVRFGFEPGRFFYTNIKLDYSIVAVGPKSLTGDRDLTEWGWLPLSGEPGKGDPGEYLTIVQHPGGELKQVCVRENKLLQYVGDYVWYKTDTTGGSSGSPAFNRFWQVIALHHSGVPKKDSAGHILTTEGKVWDTSMDETSIDWVANEGVRVSSIVADLKVAVGSNPLIKPVLDQQAPPPPPPPAPSPGRETLGLLAPVYGSNVWLEQTDDATTLVVPIRVPMPVIKRQAPPSAPPSPATMPAIIPAGPQVGIGRDRHGHGDGGGPYRPDHARLAPRLQAQFHRQWQAVGSAAEAAGRTQVEGGDAEGRAVRVEVLQLQRGDEQGAQARLLQLRQYRRRQAAGCRQARRRFVAARSAHRRRIPGRRRVLQEAIDLRSRPQRQSVRSRPFGSPPRRHLGRYG
;
A
#
# COMPACT_ATOMS: atom_id res chain seq x y z
N MET A 1 -18.12 -16.04 4.38
CA MET A 1 -17.27 -16.96 3.59
C MET A 1 -16.23 -17.54 4.54
N LEU A 2 -15.66 -18.72 4.28
CA LEU A 2 -14.60 -19.27 5.14
C LEU A 2 -13.42 -19.73 4.29
N ILE A 3 -12.22 -19.20 4.59
CA ILE A 3 -10.97 -19.73 4.02
C ILE A 3 -10.85 -21.19 4.48
N LYS A 4 -10.61 -22.12 3.54
CA LYS A 4 -10.60 -23.56 3.83
C LYS A 4 -9.55 -23.86 4.93
N PRO A 5 -9.93 -24.41 6.10
CA PRO A 5 -8.99 -24.62 7.22
C PRO A 5 -7.78 -25.50 6.86
N THR A 6 -7.96 -26.42 5.92
CA THR A 6 -6.90 -27.26 5.34
C THR A 6 -5.85 -26.45 4.57
N LEU A 7 -6.25 -25.36 3.91
CA LEU A 7 -5.34 -24.47 3.19
C LEU A 7 -4.47 -23.68 4.17
N ILE A 8 -5.09 -23.08 5.20
CA ILE A 8 -4.38 -22.39 6.29
C ILE A 8 -3.38 -23.34 6.97
N ALA A 9 -3.82 -24.55 7.31
CA ALA A 9 -2.95 -25.56 7.94
C ALA A 9 -1.75 -25.94 7.07
N ALA A 10 -1.93 -26.04 5.74
CA ALA A 10 -0.83 -26.31 4.81
C ALA A 10 0.16 -25.13 4.73
N SER A 11 -0.34 -23.90 4.69
CA SER A 11 0.47 -22.66 4.71
C SER A 11 1.27 -22.51 6.02
N GLU A 12 0.63 -22.80 7.15
CA GLU A 12 1.30 -22.89 8.46
C GLU A 12 2.37 -23.98 8.51
N GLN A 13 2.10 -25.16 7.93
CA GLN A 13 3.07 -26.25 7.87
C GLN A 13 4.28 -25.86 7.02
N ARG A 14 4.08 -25.23 5.85
CA ARG A 14 5.18 -24.71 5.01
C ARG A 14 5.99 -23.65 5.74
N LEU A 15 5.34 -22.71 6.44
CA LEU A 15 6.02 -21.68 7.23
C LEU A 15 6.87 -22.29 8.36
N LYS A 16 6.33 -23.28 9.09
CA LYS A 16 7.05 -24.03 10.14
C LYS A 16 8.23 -24.81 9.58
N GLN A 17 8.05 -25.49 8.44
CA GLN A 17 9.12 -26.23 7.74
C GLN A 17 10.25 -25.31 7.23
N ALA A 18 9.93 -24.06 6.90
CA ALA A 18 10.90 -23.07 6.48
C ALA A 18 11.70 -22.42 7.64
N ASP A 19 11.32 -22.67 8.89
CA ASP A 19 11.86 -22.03 10.11
C ASP A 19 11.81 -20.49 10.05
N ILE A 20 10.70 -19.95 9.52
CA ILE A 20 10.49 -18.50 9.36
C ILE A 20 9.53 -17.99 10.45
N SER A 21 9.97 -16.95 11.16
CA SER A 21 9.07 -16.06 11.90
C SER A 21 8.83 -14.79 11.07
N PRO A 22 7.62 -14.57 10.50
CA PRO A 22 7.32 -13.41 9.67
C PRO A 22 7.63 -12.07 10.35
N THR A 23 7.20 -11.91 11.61
CA THR A 23 7.42 -10.70 12.40
C THR A 23 8.91 -10.45 12.67
N ALA A 24 9.69 -11.50 12.93
CA ALA A 24 11.14 -11.37 13.10
C ALA A 24 11.84 -11.04 11.78
N LEU A 25 11.33 -11.56 10.65
CA LEU A 25 11.89 -11.33 9.33
C LEU A 25 11.60 -9.90 8.83
N ASP A 26 10.37 -9.41 8.98
CA ASP A 26 10.02 -8.00 8.71
C ASP A 26 10.94 -7.04 9.50
N LYS A 27 11.09 -7.29 10.81
CA LYS A 27 12.00 -6.52 11.68
C LYS A 27 13.48 -6.63 11.29
N LYS A 28 13.91 -7.75 10.72
CA LYS A 28 15.29 -8.00 10.25
C LYS A 28 15.57 -7.32 8.91
N LEU A 29 14.57 -7.28 8.02
CA LEU A 29 14.62 -6.58 6.73
C LEU A 29 14.61 -5.06 6.96
N GLY A 30 13.67 -4.59 7.80
CA GLY A 30 13.43 -3.17 8.02
C GLY A 30 12.97 -2.47 6.73
N ASP A 31 13.08 -1.15 6.72
CA ASP A 31 12.74 -0.28 5.57
C ASP A 31 14.02 0.41 5.05
N GLY A 32 15.15 -0.29 5.16
CA GLY A 32 16.48 0.23 4.83
C GLY A 32 17.09 -0.40 3.58
N PRO A 33 18.34 -0.02 3.23
CA PRO A 33 18.99 -0.50 2.01
C PRO A 33 19.05 -2.03 1.88
N LEU A 34 18.61 -2.53 0.71
CA LEU A 34 18.57 -3.95 0.38
C LEU A 34 19.98 -4.51 0.18
N LYS A 35 20.22 -5.68 0.77
CA LYS A 35 21.49 -6.41 0.69
C LYS A 35 21.50 -7.37 -0.51
N LEU A 36 21.63 -6.81 -1.71
CA LEU A 36 21.71 -7.58 -2.95
C LEU A 36 23.14 -8.07 -3.24
N SER A 37 23.29 -9.34 -3.62
CA SER A 37 24.54 -9.89 -4.15
C SER A 37 24.87 -9.29 -5.54
N PRO A 38 26.14 -9.36 -6.01
CA PRO A 38 26.51 -8.88 -7.34
C PRO A 38 25.65 -9.49 -8.46
N GLU A 39 25.38 -10.79 -8.39
CA GLU A 39 24.51 -11.52 -9.32
C GLU A 39 23.08 -10.99 -9.33
N LYS A 40 22.49 -10.74 -8.15
CA LYS A 40 21.15 -10.13 -8.03
C LYS A 40 21.11 -8.73 -8.62
N LYS A 41 22.15 -7.91 -8.39
CA LYS A 41 22.25 -6.58 -9.02
C LYS A 41 22.30 -6.66 -10.54
N GLN A 42 23.08 -7.59 -11.11
CA GLN A 42 23.14 -7.83 -12.56
C GLN A 42 21.83 -8.40 -13.13
N MET A 43 21.11 -9.24 -12.38
CA MET A 43 19.78 -9.73 -12.76
C MET A 43 18.77 -8.58 -12.78
N ARG A 44 18.75 -7.75 -11.74
CA ARG A 44 17.85 -6.59 -11.61
C ARG A 44 18.14 -5.52 -12.67
N GLN A 45 19.41 -5.29 -13.00
CA GLN A 45 19.83 -4.42 -14.10
C GLN A 45 19.30 -4.90 -15.45
N ARG A 46 19.35 -6.22 -15.73
CA ARG A 46 18.78 -6.80 -16.96
C ARG A 46 17.26 -6.69 -17.02
N GLN A 47 16.55 -6.92 -15.91
CA GLN A 47 15.10 -6.72 -15.84
C GLN A 47 14.69 -5.25 -16.08
N LEU A 48 15.46 -4.31 -15.53
CA LEU A 48 15.25 -2.89 -15.74
C LEU A 48 15.48 -2.50 -17.21
N LEU A 49 16.54 -3.01 -17.86
CA LEU A 49 16.79 -2.81 -19.30
C LEU A 49 15.64 -3.36 -20.18
N GLN A 50 15.00 -4.45 -19.78
CA GLN A 50 13.83 -4.99 -20.51
C GLN A 50 12.58 -4.10 -20.38
N GLN A 51 12.54 -3.15 -19.45
CA GLN A 51 11.44 -2.21 -19.27
C GLN A 51 11.74 -0.80 -19.80
N THR A 52 13.02 -0.48 -20.03
CA THR A 52 13.46 0.78 -20.58
C THR A 52 14.83 0.64 -21.23
N ASP A 53 14.93 1.04 -22.50
CA ASP A 53 16.19 1.08 -23.24
C ASP A 53 17.16 2.20 -22.76
N ASP A 54 16.77 2.98 -21.74
CA ASP A 54 17.60 4.03 -21.14
C ASP A 54 18.48 3.50 -20.00
N VAL A 55 19.76 3.31 -20.31
CA VAL A 55 20.81 2.88 -19.37
C VAL A 55 20.92 3.78 -18.12
N GLN A 56 20.66 5.10 -18.23
CA GLN A 56 20.69 6.01 -17.08
C GLN A 56 19.48 5.81 -16.18
N ALA A 57 18.28 5.66 -16.76
CA ALA A 57 17.08 5.31 -16.02
C ALA A 57 17.23 3.96 -15.29
N VAL A 58 17.88 2.98 -15.92
CA VAL A 58 18.22 1.70 -15.29
C VAL A 58 19.15 1.87 -14.09
N GLN A 59 20.23 2.65 -14.21
CA GLN A 59 21.15 2.85 -13.07
C GLN A 59 20.42 3.53 -11.89
N ILE A 60 19.66 4.59 -12.17
CA ILE A 60 18.87 5.31 -11.15
C ILE A 60 17.83 4.39 -10.51
N GLY A 61 17.15 3.54 -11.31
CA GLY A 61 16.18 2.56 -10.81
C GLY A 61 16.83 1.52 -9.90
N LEU A 62 18.01 1.00 -10.27
CA LEU A 62 18.76 0.02 -9.48
C LEU A 62 19.26 0.63 -8.16
N GLU A 63 19.77 1.87 -8.19
CA GLU A 63 20.18 2.60 -6.98
C GLU A 63 18.98 2.79 -6.02
N ARG A 64 17.81 3.20 -6.52
CA ARG A 64 16.59 3.34 -5.69
C ARG A 64 16.13 2.03 -5.05
N ILE A 65 16.19 0.91 -5.77
CA ILE A 65 15.89 -0.42 -5.20
C ILE A 65 16.87 -0.74 -4.08
N ILE A 66 18.18 -0.57 -4.32
CA ILE A 66 19.22 -0.88 -3.34
C ILE A 66 19.14 0.03 -2.11
N GLU A 67 18.79 1.31 -2.26
CA GLU A 67 18.71 2.25 -1.14
C GLU A 67 17.47 2.10 -0.27
N GLY A 68 16.46 1.32 -0.69
CA GLY A 68 15.14 1.31 -0.04
C GLY A 68 14.38 2.62 -0.28
N ASN A 69 14.48 3.16 -1.49
CA ASN A 69 13.88 4.45 -1.86
C ASN A 69 12.54 4.25 -2.56
N ASP A 70 11.46 4.55 -1.83
CA ASP A 70 10.06 4.45 -2.27
C ASP A 70 9.62 5.59 -3.21
N LEU A 71 10.53 6.50 -3.59
CA LEU A 71 10.24 7.53 -4.58
C LEU A 71 10.15 6.94 -5.99
N ASP A 72 8.93 6.67 -6.43
CA ASP A 72 8.59 6.35 -7.80
C ASP A 72 8.05 7.55 -8.60
N SER A 73 8.05 7.43 -9.92
CA SER A 73 7.46 8.43 -10.82
C SER A 73 5.92 8.43 -10.66
N ILE A 74 5.28 9.58 -10.85
CA ILE A 74 3.81 9.70 -10.79
C ILE A 74 3.09 8.76 -11.78
N ASN A 75 3.76 8.37 -12.88
CA ASN A 75 3.22 7.39 -13.82
C ASN A 75 3.09 5.96 -13.24
N TYR A 76 3.66 5.69 -12.05
CA TYR A 76 3.38 4.47 -11.28
C TYR A 76 1.88 4.27 -11.05
N LEU A 77 1.16 5.33 -10.70
CA LEU A 77 -0.29 5.28 -10.47
C LEU A 77 -1.06 5.01 -11.78
N ALA A 78 -0.63 5.63 -12.90
CA ALA A 78 -1.22 5.39 -14.21
C ALA A 78 -0.99 3.94 -14.69
N LYS A 79 0.22 3.40 -14.51
CA LYS A 79 0.53 1.97 -14.77
C LYS A 79 -0.31 1.05 -13.88
N GLY A 80 -0.50 1.41 -12.62
CA GLY A 80 -1.36 0.68 -11.68
C GLY A 80 -2.82 0.65 -12.10
N MET A 81 -3.35 1.78 -12.58
CA MET A 81 -4.70 1.85 -13.12
C MET A 81 -4.85 1.00 -14.39
N LEU A 82 -3.82 0.88 -15.23
CA LEU A 82 -3.86 -0.04 -16.37
C LEU A 82 -3.85 -1.51 -15.93
N ALA A 83 -3.00 -1.86 -14.95
CA ALA A 83 -2.91 -3.22 -14.43
C ALA A 83 -4.17 -3.66 -13.65
N SER A 84 -4.81 -2.74 -12.92
CA SER A 84 -6.01 -3.03 -12.13
C SER A 84 -7.26 -3.31 -12.98
N ARG A 85 -7.30 -2.88 -14.25
CA ARG A 85 -8.41 -3.18 -15.18
C ARG A 85 -8.60 -4.68 -15.34
N SER A 86 -7.50 -5.42 -15.51
CA SER A 86 -7.54 -6.86 -15.74
C SER A 86 -7.98 -7.67 -14.52
N VAL A 87 -8.16 -7.05 -13.35
CA VAL A 87 -8.59 -7.70 -12.10
C VAL A 87 -10.11 -7.53 -11.91
N CYS A 88 -10.80 -8.61 -11.57
CA CYS A 88 -12.24 -8.68 -11.35
C CYS A 88 -12.60 -9.37 -10.04
N ARG A 89 -13.82 -9.13 -9.55
CA ARG A 89 -14.46 -10.00 -8.54
C ARG A 89 -15.03 -11.22 -9.24
N ILE A 90 -14.89 -12.38 -8.64
CA ILE A 90 -15.59 -13.60 -9.05
C ILE A 90 -16.75 -13.78 -8.07
N GLN A 91 -17.98 -13.84 -8.58
CA GLN A 91 -19.13 -14.36 -7.85
C GLN A 91 -19.13 -15.89 -7.99
N LEU A 92 -18.86 -16.59 -6.89
CA LEU A 92 -18.91 -18.05 -6.85
C LEU A 92 -20.35 -18.50 -6.71
N LYS A 93 -20.80 -19.38 -7.62
CA LYS A 93 -22.16 -19.88 -7.66
C LYS A 93 -22.21 -21.40 -7.64
N ASP A 94 -23.26 -21.96 -7.03
CA ASP A 94 -23.53 -23.39 -7.10
C ASP A 94 -24.14 -23.80 -8.46
N ALA A 95 -24.37 -25.10 -8.64
CA ALA A 95 -25.00 -25.64 -9.86
C ALA A 95 -26.46 -25.18 -10.09
N ARG A 96 -27.09 -24.50 -9.11
CA ARG A 96 -28.42 -23.89 -9.19
C ARG A 96 -28.33 -22.36 -9.33
N ALA A 97 -27.13 -21.82 -9.59
CA ALA A 97 -26.80 -20.41 -9.69
C ALA A 97 -27.01 -19.57 -8.40
N ASN A 98 -27.13 -20.20 -7.23
CA ASN A 98 -27.13 -19.50 -5.94
C ASN A 98 -25.72 -18.98 -5.64
N LEU A 99 -25.61 -17.75 -5.14
CA LEU A 99 -24.34 -17.19 -4.66
C LEU A 99 -23.88 -17.93 -3.40
N ILE A 100 -22.65 -18.47 -3.42
CA ILE A 100 -22.03 -19.19 -2.30
C ILE A 100 -20.76 -18.52 -1.75
N GLY A 101 -20.23 -17.50 -2.45
CA GLY A 101 -19.10 -16.71 -1.99
C GLY A 101 -18.51 -15.80 -3.07
N TYR A 102 -17.36 -15.22 -2.77
CA TYR A 102 -16.64 -14.32 -3.67
C TYR A 102 -15.15 -14.65 -3.72
N ALA A 103 -14.51 -14.42 -4.86
CA ALA A 103 -13.06 -14.48 -4.98
C ALA A 103 -12.55 -13.31 -5.82
N SER A 104 -11.24 -13.23 -5.98
CA SER A 104 -10.57 -12.37 -6.93
C SER A 104 -10.06 -13.22 -8.11
N GLY A 105 -9.90 -12.60 -9.27
CA GLY A 105 -9.28 -13.21 -10.43
C GLY A 105 -8.76 -12.15 -11.39
N PHE A 106 -7.94 -12.55 -12.35
CA PHE A 106 -7.39 -11.61 -13.32
C PHE A 106 -7.11 -12.23 -14.69
N LEU A 107 -7.27 -11.42 -15.74
CA LEU A 107 -6.95 -11.81 -17.11
C LEU A 107 -5.43 -11.93 -17.28
N ILE A 108 -4.99 -13.01 -17.94
CA ILE A 108 -3.57 -13.38 -18.15
C ILE A 108 -3.18 -13.49 -19.64
N GLY A 109 -4.18 -13.48 -20.52
CA GLY A 109 -4.05 -13.58 -21.97
C GLY A 109 -5.39 -13.37 -22.65
N PRO A 110 -5.46 -13.46 -23.99
CA PRO A 110 -6.70 -13.30 -24.76
C PRO A 110 -7.78 -14.28 -24.30
N GLY A 111 -8.79 -13.78 -23.59
CA GLY A 111 -9.91 -14.60 -23.13
C GLY A 111 -9.60 -15.65 -22.07
N LEU A 112 -8.48 -15.53 -21.34
CA LEU A 112 -8.10 -16.44 -20.23
C LEU A 112 -7.95 -15.68 -18.92
N LEU A 113 -8.57 -16.20 -17.86
CA LEU A 113 -8.52 -15.68 -16.50
C LEU A 113 -7.86 -16.69 -15.55
N MET A 114 -7.07 -16.21 -14.60
CA MET A 114 -6.47 -16.96 -13.50
C MET A 114 -7.17 -16.66 -12.15
N THR A 115 -7.34 -17.71 -11.34
CA THR A 115 -7.70 -17.65 -9.91
C THR A 115 -7.14 -18.90 -9.20
N ASN A 116 -7.55 -19.22 -7.96
CA ASN A 116 -7.08 -20.40 -7.24
C ASN A 116 -7.80 -21.71 -7.63
N HIS A 117 -7.16 -22.86 -7.39
CA HIS A 117 -7.82 -24.17 -7.46
C HIS A 117 -8.89 -24.30 -6.36
N HIS A 118 -8.65 -23.76 -5.17
CA HIS A 118 -9.66 -23.77 -4.12
C HIS A 118 -10.90 -22.91 -4.43
N VAL A 119 -10.82 -22.01 -5.43
CA VAL A 119 -11.90 -21.18 -5.96
C VAL A 119 -12.64 -21.94 -7.08
N PHE A 120 -11.92 -22.44 -8.08
CA PHE A 120 -12.45 -23.34 -9.11
C PHE A 120 -11.69 -24.68 -9.10
N GLY A 121 -12.25 -25.69 -8.42
CA GLY A 121 -11.66 -27.02 -8.32
C GLY A 121 -11.90 -27.87 -9.57
N GLY A 122 -12.97 -27.58 -10.32
CA GLY A 122 -13.24 -28.16 -11.63
C GLY A 122 -14.11 -27.27 -12.53
N PRO A 123 -14.35 -27.69 -13.79
CA PRO A 123 -15.17 -26.95 -14.76
C PRO A 123 -16.56 -26.54 -14.25
N GLY A 124 -17.19 -27.37 -13.42
CA GLY A 124 -18.53 -27.13 -12.88
C GLY A 124 -18.61 -25.91 -11.96
N ASP A 125 -17.55 -25.62 -11.20
CA ASP A 125 -17.51 -24.47 -10.28
C ASP A 125 -17.48 -23.14 -11.04
N ALA A 126 -16.87 -23.13 -12.23
CA ALA A 126 -16.81 -21.97 -13.09
C ALA A 126 -18.08 -21.76 -13.91
N ALA A 127 -18.77 -22.84 -14.31
CA ALA A 127 -19.84 -22.80 -15.32
C ALA A 127 -21.03 -21.87 -14.99
N THR A 128 -21.40 -21.72 -13.72
CA THR A 128 -22.46 -20.80 -13.27
C THR A 128 -21.93 -19.51 -12.64
N SER A 129 -20.63 -19.44 -12.38
CA SER A 129 -19.96 -18.30 -11.73
C SER A 129 -19.80 -17.12 -12.69
N ILE A 130 -19.60 -15.91 -12.15
CA ILE A 130 -19.57 -14.65 -12.91
C ILE A 130 -18.32 -13.84 -12.56
N ALA A 131 -17.67 -13.23 -13.55
CA ALA A 131 -16.64 -12.22 -13.36
C ALA A 131 -17.25 -10.80 -13.45
N ASP A 132 -17.18 -10.02 -12.36
CA ASP A 132 -17.53 -8.60 -12.32
C ASP A 132 -16.27 -7.74 -12.52
N PHE A 133 -16.10 -7.18 -13.72
CA PHE A 133 -15.10 -6.14 -14.01
C PHE A 133 -15.67 -4.76 -13.68
N ASP A 134 -14.80 -3.76 -13.48
CA ASP A 134 -15.17 -2.39 -13.10
C ASP A 134 -16.05 -2.29 -11.81
N TYR A 135 -16.09 -3.31 -10.96
CA TYR A 135 -16.75 -3.26 -9.64
C TYR A 135 -15.89 -2.50 -8.63
N GLU A 136 -15.82 -1.19 -8.77
CA GLU A 136 -14.90 -0.29 -8.08
C GLU A 136 -15.49 1.13 -7.95
N LEU A 137 -14.84 1.99 -7.17
CA LEU A 137 -15.21 3.41 -7.10
C LEU A 137 -14.56 4.22 -8.23
N ASP A 138 -15.27 5.22 -8.74
CA ASP A 138 -14.74 6.23 -9.64
C ASP A 138 -14.00 7.37 -8.90
N VAL A 139 -13.56 8.38 -9.65
CA VAL A 139 -12.85 9.56 -9.12
C VAL A 139 -13.70 10.48 -8.26
N ALA A 140 -15.04 10.36 -8.31
CA ALA A 140 -15.97 11.07 -7.45
C ALA A 140 -16.32 10.27 -6.18
N GLY A 141 -15.84 9.03 -6.06
CA GLY A 141 -16.17 8.13 -4.96
C GLY A 141 -17.52 7.41 -5.16
N MET A 142 -18.04 7.35 -6.38
CA MET A 142 -19.27 6.65 -6.72
C MET A 142 -18.98 5.25 -7.26
N GLU A 143 -19.83 4.27 -6.96
CA GLU A 143 -19.72 2.92 -7.52
C GLU A 143 -19.90 2.94 -9.05
N ARG A 144 -18.93 2.38 -9.78
CA ARG A 144 -19.01 2.20 -11.23
C ARG A 144 -19.92 1.01 -11.55
N PRO A 145 -20.76 1.07 -12.60
CA PRO A 145 -21.53 -0.09 -13.05
C PRO A 145 -20.61 -1.24 -13.45
N ALA A 146 -20.68 -2.35 -12.72
CA ALA A 146 -19.88 -3.53 -13.01
C ALA A 146 -20.28 -4.18 -14.34
N VAL A 147 -19.29 -4.51 -15.17
CA VAL A 147 -19.49 -5.26 -16.41
C VAL A 147 -19.26 -6.74 -16.14
N ARG A 148 -20.28 -7.55 -16.43
CA ARG A 148 -20.32 -8.96 -16.05
C ARG A 148 -20.00 -9.86 -17.23
N PHE A 149 -19.12 -10.85 -17.02
CA PHE A 149 -18.78 -11.88 -18.00
C PHE A 149 -19.03 -13.27 -17.41
N GLY A 150 -19.49 -14.20 -18.26
CA GLY A 150 -19.58 -15.61 -17.93
C GLY A 150 -18.27 -16.34 -18.23
N PHE A 151 -18.06 -17.49 -17.58
CA PHE A 151 -16.96 -18.40 -17.88
C PHE A 151 -17.35 -19.45 -18.92
N GLU A 152 -16.41 -19.83 -19.77
CA GLU A 152 -16.55 -20.86 -20.80
C GLU A 152 -15.58 -22.02 -20.52
N PRO A 153 -15.73 -22.77 -19.41
CA PRO A 153 -14.78 -23.83 -19.05
C PRO A 153 -14.72 -24.98 -20.08
N GLY A 154 -15.73 -25.12 -20.95
CA GLY A 154 -15.70 -26.01 -22.10
C GLY A 154 -14.79 -25.54 -23.26
N ARG A 155 -14.46 -24.25 -23.34
CA ARG A 155 -13.49 -23.71 -24.31
C ARG A 155 -12.05 -23.88 -23.81
N PHE A 156 -11.82 -23.60 -22.53
CA PHE A 156 -10.57 -23.90 -21.84
C PHE A 156 -10.79 -23.98 -20.33
N PHE A 157 -10.27 -25.04 -19.71
CA PHE A 157 -10.11 -25.14 -18.27
C PHE A 157 -8.84 -25.93 -17.95
N TYR A 158 -8.03 -25.42 -17.02
CA TYR A 158 -6.89 -26.12 -16.44
C TYR A 158 -6.83 -25.82 -14.93
N THR A 159 -6.43 -26.79 -14.11
CA THR A 159 -6.28 -26.60 -12.67
C THR A 159 -5.13 -27.43 -12.10
N ASN A 160 -4.46 -26.89 -11.09
CA ASN A 160 -3.38 -27.54 -10.38
C ASN A 160 -3.59 -27.42 -8.86
N ILE A 161 -3.88 -28.55 -8.21
CA ILE A 161 -4.11 -28.63 -6.76
C ILE A 161 -2.85 -28.36 -5.93
N LYS A 162 -1.65 -28.72 -6.43
CA LYS A 162 -0.38 -28.53 -5.69
C LYS A 162 0.00 -27.05 -5.65
N LEU A 163 -0.17 -26.35 -6.78
CA LEU A 163 0.14 -24.93 -6.94
C LEU A 163 -1.09 -24.04 -6.75
N ASP A 164 -2.17 -24.58 -6.18
CA ASP A 164 -3.45 -23.93 -5.90
C ASP A 164 -3.89 -22.85 -6.92
N TYR A 165 -3.90 -23.21 -8.21
CA TYR A 165 -4.31 -22.31 -9.29
C TYR A 165 -5.21 -22.98 -10.32
N SER A 166 -6.06 -22.16 -10.94
CA SER A 166 -6.93 -22.54 -12.06
C SER A 166 -6.89 -21.45 -13.13
N ILE A 167 -6.98 -21.88 -14.38
CA ILE A 167 -7.15 -21.02 -15.54
C ILE A 167 -8.41 -21.45 -16.27
N VAL A 168 -9.26 -20.48 -16.59
CA VAL A 168 -10.54 -20.71 -17.25
C VAL A 168 -10.74 -19.69 -18.37
N ALA A 169 -11.34 -20.14 -19.47
CA ALA A 169 -11.77 -19.24 -20.53
C ALA A 169 -12.93 -18.34 -20.07
N VAL A 170 -12.91 -17.08 -20.49
CA VAL A 170 -13.98 -16.11 -20.25
C VAL A 170 -14.70 -15.82 -21.58
N GLY A 171 -16.01 -15.61 -21.53
CA GLY A 171 -16.79 -15.24 -22.71
C GLY A 171 -16.24 -13.96 -23.37
N PRO A 172 -16.22 -13.87 -24.71
CA PRO A 172 -15.64 -12.71 -25.40
C PRO A 172 -16.49 -11.44 -25.23
N LYS A 173 -17.78 -11.60 -24.93
CA LYS A 173 -18.76 -10.53 -24.72
C LYS A 173 -19.28 -10.55 -23.28
N SER A 174 -19.71 -9.38 -22.79
CA SER A 174 -20.46 -9.26 -21.53
C SER A 174 -21.75 -10.10 -21.57
N LEU A 175 -22.30 -10.43 -20.40
CA LEU A 175 -23.60 -11.10 -20.27
C LEU A 175 -24.76 -10.28 -20.87
N THR A 176 -24.56 -8.96 -21.02
CA THR A 176 -25.46 -8.02 -21.70
C THR A 176 -25.18 -7.86 -23.20
N GLY A 177 -24.09 -8.44 -23.72
CA GLY A 177 -23.71 -8.45 -25.14
C GLY A 177 -23.08 -7.14 -25.67
N ASP A 178 -23.05 -6.09 -24.85
CA ASP A 178 -22.72 -4.71 -25.19
C ASP A 178 -21.22 -4.35 -25.08
N ARG A 179 -20.41 -5.19 -24.42
CA ARG A 179 -18.98 -4.92 -24.13
C ARG A 179 -18.10 -6.08 -24.56
N ASP A 180 -16.87 -5.77 -24.96
CA ASP A 180 -15.85 -6.75 -25.37
C ASP A 180 -14.83 -6.97 -24.26
N LEU A 181 -14.49 -8.22 -23.96
CA LEU A 181 -13.54 -8.56 -22.90
C LEU A 181 -12.14 -7.93 -23.14
N THR A 182 -11.78 -7.69 -24.40
CA THR A 182 -10.51 -7.06 -24.79
C THR A 182 -10.35 -5.64 -24.25
N GLU A 183 -11.43 -4.96 -23.86
CA GLU A 183 -11.37 -3.63 -23.24
C GLU A 183 -10.61 -3.61 -21.90
N TRP A 184 -10.55 -4.73 -21.17
CA TRP A 184 -9.88 -4.84 -19.87
C TRP A 184 -8.40 -5.27 -19.94
N GLY A 185 -7.91 -5.60 -21.14
CA GLY A 185 -6.54 -6.08 -21.35
C GLY A 185 -6.25 -7.36 -20.56
N TRP A 186 -4.97 -7.63 -20.29
CA TRP A 186 -4.53 -8.73 -19.44
C TRP A 186 -3.12 -8.47 -18.89
N LEU A 187 -2.71 -9.28 -17.92
CA LEU A 187 -1.42 -9.19 -17.23
C LEU A 187 -0.45 -10.26 -17.75
N PRO A 188 0.60 -9.90 -18.52
CA PRO A 188 1.58 -10.88 -19.03
C PRO A 188 2.33 -11.58 -17.89
N LEU A 189 2.43 -12.91 -17.97
CA LEU A 189 3.04 -13.74 -16.93
C LEU A 189 4.50 -14.06 -17.25
N SER A 190 5.42 -13.28 -16.70
CA SER A 190 6.84 -13.58 -16.86
C SER A 190 7.25 -14.84 -16.09
N GLY A 191 7.77 -15.83 -16.81
CA GLY A 191 8.28 -17.08 -16.23
C GLY A 191 9.59 -16.92 -15.45
N GLU A 192 10.31 -15.80 -15.64
CA GLU A 192 11.65 -15.61 -15.07
C GLU A 192 11.64 -15.46 -13.54
N PRO A 193 12.62 -16.03 -12.81
CA PRO A 193 12.76 -15.83 -11.38
C PRO A 193 13.26 -14.41 -11.03
N GLY A 194 13.28 -14.07 -9.74
CA GLY A 194 13.90 -12.84 -9.25
C GLY A 194 13.13 -11.55 -9.55
N LYS A 195 11.81 -11.62 -9.74
CA LYS A 195 10.97 -10.43 -9.99
C LYS A 195 10.89 -9.45 -8.79
N GLY A 196 11.30 -9.89 -7.61
CA GLY A 196 11.54 -9.05 -6.43
C GLY A 196 12.49 -9.73 -5.46
N ASP A 197 12.91 -9.00 -4.44
CA ASP A 197 13.81 -9.42 -3.39
C ASP A 197 13.21 -9.20 -1.99
N PRO A 198 13.54 -10.04 -0.98
CA PRO A 198 13.15 -9.81 0.41
C PRO A 198 13.49 -8.41 0.91
N GLY A 199 12.48 -7.70 1.41
CA GLY A 199 12.55 -6.30 1.82
C GLY A 199 11.89 -5.33 0.85
N GLU A 200 11.66 -5.69 -0.42
CA GLU A 200 10.88 -4.87 -1.35
C GLU A 200 9.39 -4.88 -1.00
N TYR A 201 8.69 -3.80 -1.36
CA TYR A 201 7.24 -3.69 -1.24
C TYR A 201 6.53 -4.25 -2.47
N LEU A 202 5.38 -4.87 -2.22
CA LEU A 202 4.48 -5.37 -3.26
C LEU A 202 3.33 -4.39 -3.47
N THR A 203 2.37 -4.74 -4.32
CA THR A 203 1.05 -4.13 -4.33
C THR A 203 0.04 -5.22 -4.69
N ILE A 204 -1.07 -5.30 -3.97
CA ILE A 204 -2.11 -6.31 -4.19
C ILE A 204 -3.39 -5.57 -4.58
N VAL A 205 -3.98 -5.94 -5.72
CA VAL A 205 -5.28 -5.43 -6.18
C VAL A 205 -6.30 -6.56 -6.07
N GLN A 206 -7.40 -6.33 -5.33
CA GLN A 206 -8.20 -7.42 -4.79
C GLN A 206 -9.65 -7.00 -4.47
N HIS A 207 -10.52 -7.99 -4.26
CA HIS A 207 -11.89 -7.83 -3.77
C HIS A 207 -12.06 -8.50 -2.38
N PRO A 208 -11.48 -7.92 -1.31
CA PRO A 208 -11.57 -8.47 0.05
C PRO A 208 -13.03 -8.44 0.51
N GLY A 209 -13.51 -9.49 1.19
CA GLY A 209 -14.93 -9.69 1.50
C GLY A 209 -15.84 -9.98 0.29
N GLY A 210 -15.33 -9.85 -0.94
CA GLY A 210 -16.17 -9.65 -2.13
C GLY A 210 -16.62 -8.20 -2.33
N GLU A 211 -16.04 -7.24 -1.60
CA GLU A 211 -16.34 -5.82 -1.71
C GLU A 211 -15.81 -5.20 -3.03
N LEU A 212 -16.07 -3.90 -3.21
CA LEU A 212 -15.50 -3.08 -4.27
C LEU A 212 -13.98 -3.23 -4.33
N LYS A 213 -13.40 -3.08 -5.54
CA LYS A 213 -11.97 -3.27 -5.78
C LYS A 213 -11.13 -2.36 -4.87
N GLN A 214 -10.20 -2.97 -4.15
CA GLN A 214 -9.29 -2.30 -3.23
C GLN A 214 -7.83 -2.61 -3.57
N VAL A 215 -6.93 -1.76 -3.09
CA VAL A 215 -5.49 -1.89 -3.31
C VAL A 215 -4.72 -1.74 -2.00
N CYS A 216 -3.89 -2.74 -1.66
CA CYS A 216 -3.00 -2.66 -0.49
C CYS A 216 -1.66 -2.03 -0.92
N VAL A 217 -1.49 -0.74 -0.60
CA VAL A 217 -0.33 0.09 -1.00
C VAL A 217 0.68 0.35 0.13
N ARG A 218 0.46 -0.18 1.33
CA ARG A 218 1.36 -0.09 2.50
C ARG A 218 1.34 -1.42 3.26
N GLU A 219 2.28 -1.62 4.18
CA GLU A 219 2.41 -2.85 4.98
C GLU A 219 2.42 -4.14 4.13
N ASN A 220 2.96 -4.04 2.91
CA ASN A 220 2.85 -5.04 1.85
C ASN A 220 4.22 -5.67 1.47
N LYS A 221 5.13 -5.74 2.44
CA LYS A 221 6.55 -6.10 2.24
C LYS A 221 6.74 -7.58 1.91
N LEU A 222 7.55 -7.89 0.90
CA LEU A 222 8.01 -9.24 0.59
C LEU A 222 8.98 -9.72 1.68
N LEU A 223 8.62 -10.84 2.32
CA LEU A 223 9.37 -11.42 3.42
C LEU A 223 10.37 -12.47 2.93
N GLN A 224 9.92 -13.48 2.17
CA GLN A 224 10.81 -14.55 1.69
C GLN A 224 10.23 -15.33 0.50
N TYR A 225 11.09 -15.99 -0.28
CA TYR A 225 10.71 -17.06 -1.20
C TYR A 225 11.10 -18.42 -0.62
N VAL A 226 10.20 -19.41 -0.68
CA VAL A 226 10.50 -20.81 -0.28
C VAL A 226 9.81 -21.76 -1.25
N GLY A 227 10.59 -22.64 -1.89
CA GLY A 227 10.05 -23.57 -2.89
C GLY A 227 9.26 -22.85 -3.98
N ASP A 228 8.02 -23.26 -4.19
CA ASP A 228 7.10 -22.71 -5.20
C ASP A 228 6.35 -21.43 -4.78
N TYR A 229 6.58 -20.94 -3.56
CA TYR A 229 5.76 -19.90 -2.93
C TYR A 229 6.57 -18.66 -2.51
N VAL A 230 5.86 -17.58 -2.21
CA VAL A 230 6.38 -16.32 -1.64
C VAL A 230 5.56 -15.91 -0.43
N TRP A 231 6.23 -15.40 0.59
CA TRP A 231 5.65 -14.86 1.81
C TRP A 231 5.79 -13.35 1.82
N TYR A 232 4.73 -12.65 2.20
CA TYR A 232 4.66 -11.21 2.23
C TYR A 232 3.67 -10.73 3.29
N LYS A 233 3.79 -9.50 3.76
CA LYS A 233 2.72 -8.82 4.49
C LYS A 233 1.69 -8.27 3.49
N THR A 234 0.45 -8.10 3.90
CA THR A 234 -0.61 -7.31 3.23
C THR A 234 -1.88 -7.44 4.07
N ASP A 235 -2.79 -6.47 3.99
CA ASP A 235 -4.15 -6.64 4.50
C ASP A 235 -4.96 -7.45 3.48
N THR A 236 -5.59 -8.54 3.94
CA THR A 236 -6.34 -9.53 3.13
C THR A 236 -7.41 -10.19 3.98
N THR A 237 -8.55 -10.54 3.37
CA THR A 237 -9.66 -11.25 4.04
C THR A 237 -10.28 -12.27 3.06
N GLY A 238 -11.24 -13.08 3.49
CA GLY A 238 -11.95 -14.00 2.58
C GLY A 238 -12.51 -13.24 1.37
N GLY A 239 -12.20 -13.68 0.15
CA GLY A 239 -12.45 -12.94 -1.10
C GLY A 239 -11.18 -12.40 -1.79
N SER A 240 -10.11 -12.17 -1.03
CA SER A 240 -8.78 -11.85 -1.57
C SER A 240 -8.16 -12.97 -2.40
N SER A 241 -8.55 -14.23 -2.18
CA SER A 241 -8.08 -15.42 -2.91
C SER A 241 -8.12 -15.20 -4.42
N GLY A 242 -7.01 -15.47 -5.11
CA GLY A 242 -6.88 -15.34 -6.56
C GLY A 242 -6.45 -13.96 -7.04
N SER A 243 -6.18 -13.01 -6.12
CA SER A 243 -5.65 -11.69 -6.48
C SER A 243 -4.18 -11.74 -6.92
N PRO A 244 -3.78 -10.88 -7.88
CA PRO A 244 -2.38 -10.73 -8.27
C PRO A 244 -1.61 -9.88 -7.24
N ALA A 245 -0.45 -10.37 -6.83
CA ALA A 245 0.56 -9.60 -6.13
C ALA A 245 1.61 -9.09 -7.13
N PHE A 246 1.76 -7.77 -7.19
CA PHE A 246 2.67 -7.05 -8.11
C PHE A 246 3.97 -6.62 -7.42
N ASN A 247 5.04 -6.45 -8.19
CA ASN A 247 6.20 -5.64 -7.78
C ASN A 247 6.01 -4.16 -8.16
N ARG A 248 6.99 -3.30 -7.84
CA ARG A 248 7.00 -1.86 -8.19
C ARG A 248 6.89 -1.54 -9.69
N PHE A 249 7.01 -2.54 -10.56
CA PHE A 249 6.91 -2.41 -12.02
C PHE A 249 5.58 -2.91 -12.57
N TRP A 250 4.62 -3.26 -11.72
CA TRP A 250 3.34 -3.88 -12.09
C TRP A 250 3.48 -5.22 -12.81
N GLN A 251 4.60 -5.93 -12.60
CA GLN A 251 4.74 -7.33 -12.99
C GLN A 251 4.12 -8.22 -11.92
N VAL A 252 3.27 -9.17 -12.31
CA VAL A 252 2.71 -10.16 -11.37
C VAL A 252 3.84 -11.08 -10.89
N ILE A 253 4.08 -11.10 -9.58
CA ILE A 253 5.08 -11.97 -8.96
C ILE A 253 4.46 -13.24 -8.37
N ALA A 254 3.21 -13.15 -7.89
CA ALA A 254 2.50 -14.26 -7.29
C ALA A 254 0.98 -14.13 -7.39
N LEU A 255 0.31 -15.28 -7.29
CA LEU A 255 -1.11 -15.44 -7.07
C LEU A 255 -1.36 -15.57 -5.57
N HIS A 256 -2.10 -14.67 -4.93
CA HIS A 256 -2.49 -14.81 -3.53
C HIS A 256 -3.40 -16.03 -3.35
N HIS A 257 -3.15 -16.86 -2.33
CA HIS A 257 -3.99 -18.03 -2.05
C HIS A 257 -4.34 -18.25 -0.58
N SER A 258 -3.55 -17.72 0.37
CA SER A 258 -3.72 -18.03 1.80
C SER A 258 -3.07 -16.97 2.68
N GLY A 259 -3.65 -16.77 3.87
CA GLY A 259 -2.99 -16.10 5.00
C GLY A 259 -2.41 -17.10 6.00
N VAL A 260 -1.54 -16.61 6.88
CA VAL A 260 -1.11 -17.29 8.12
C VAL A 260 -1.62 -16.48 9.31
N PRO A 261 -2.55 -17.02 10.10
CA PRO A 261 -3.08 -16.31 11.26
C PRO A 261 -2.08 -16.33 12.42
N LYS A 262 -2.13 -15.29 13.24
CA LYS A 262 -1.51 -15.29 14.56
C LYS A 262 -2.19 -16.30 15.46
N LYS A 263 -1.41 -17.01 16.26
CA LYS A 263 -1.92 -17.98 17.23
C LYS A 263 -1.34 -17.76 18.62
N ASP A 264 -2.11 -18.12 19.64
CA ASP A 264 -1.62 -18.22 21.02
C ASP A 264 -0.73 -19.45 21.23
N SER A 265 -0.24 -19.66 22.46
CA SER A 265 0.58 -20.82 22.81
C SER A 265 -0.18 -22.16 22.83
N ALA A 266 -1.51 -22.14 22.78
CA ALA A 266 -2.36 -23.33 22.66
C ALA A 266 -2.75 -23.64 21.20
N GLY A 267 -2.47 -22.73 20.26
CA GLY A 267 -2.73 -22.87 18.83
C GLY A 267 -4.06 -22.26 18.36
N HIS A 268 -4.77 -21.52 19.22
CA HIS A 268 -6.00 -20.81 18.84
C HIS A 268 -5.68 -19.58 18.00
N ILE A 269 -6.48 -19.31 16.97
CA ILE A 269 -6.36 -18.10 16.14
C ILE A 269 -6.69 -16.87 17.00
N LEU A 270 -5.94 -15.78 16.78
CA LEU A 270 -6.14 -14.51 17.48
C LEU A 270 -6.74 -13.43 16.57
N THR A 271 -7.58 -12.58 17.15
CA THR A 271 -8.04 -11.33 16.52
C THR A 271 -6.98 -10.23 16.61
N THR A 272 -7.18 -9.14 15.85
CA THR A 272 -6.38 -7.91 15.91
C THR A 272 -6.33 -7.27 17.30
N GLU A 273 -7.32 -7.52 18.16
CA GLU A 273 -7.36 -7.09 19.56
C GLU A 273 -6.74 -8.11 20.53
N GLY A 274 -6.24 -9.24 20.02
CA GLY A 274 -5.64 -10.31 20.81
C GLY A 274 -6.63 -11.24 21.52
N LYS A 275 -7.90 -11.26 21.11
CA LYS A 275 -8.88 -12.24 21.59
C LYS A 275 -8.74 -13.55 20.82
N VAL A 276 -9.20 -14.67 21.37
CA VAL A 276 -9.39 -15.90 20.58
C VAL A 276 -10.51 -15.67 19.57
N TRP A 277 -10.24 -15.92 18.30
CA TRP A 277 -11.22 -15.89 17.21
C TRP A 277 -11.97 -17.22 17.13
N ASP A 278 -13.26 -17.15 16.83
CA ASP A 278 -14.10 -18.32 16.52
C ASP A 278 -15.02 -18.04 15.31
N THR A 279 -15.67 -19.08 14.80
CA THR A 279 -16.47 -19.04 13.58
C THR A 279 -17.75 -18.18 13.64
N SER A 280 -18.09 -17.61 14.80
CA SER A 280 -19.17 -16.62 14.94
C SER A 280 -18.67 -15.17 14.74
N MET A 281 -17.36 -14.96 14.78
CA MET A 281 -16.72 -13.67 14.53
C MET A 281 -16.45 -13.45 13.04
N ASP A 282 -16.30 -12.19 12.64
CA ASP A 282 -15.91 -11.84 11.28
C ASP A 282 -14.46 -12.27 10.99
N GLU A 283 -14.19 -12.86 9.82
CA GLU A 283 -12.84 -13.17 9.34
C GLU A 283 -11.98 -11.91 9.20
N THR A 284 -12.59 -10.74 8.96
CA THR A 284 -11.85 -9.46 8.89
C THR A 284 -11.14 -9.09 10.20
N SER A 285 -11.55 -9.68 11.33
CA SER A 285 -10.92 -9.44 12.64
C SER A 285 -9.68 -10.30 12.91
N ILE A 286 -9.32 -11.26 12.06
CA ILE A 286 -8.17 -12.15 12.27
C ILE A 286 -6.86 -11.36 12.14
N ASP A 287 -5.94 -11.52 13.11
CA ASP A 287 -4.59 -10.95 13.04
C ASP A 287 -3.71 -11.82 12.11
N TRP A 288 -3.54 -11.39 10.86
CA TRP A 288 -2.72 -12.09 9.87
C TRP A 288 -1.24 -11.70 9.98
N VAL A 289 -0.36 -12.63 10.39
CA VAL A 289 1.08 -12.35 10.55
C VAL A 289 1.87 -12.42 9.24
N ALA A 290 1.33 -13.09 8.23
CA ALA A 290 1.87 -13.19 6.89
C ALA A 290 0.79 -13.63 5.91
N ASN A 291 1.05 -13.42 4.63
CA ASN A 291 0.34 -13.99 3.51
C ASN A 291 1.29 -14.84 2.67
N GLU A 292 0.73 -15.86 2.04
CA GLU A 292 1.42 -16.72 1.10
C GLU A 292 0.80 -16.54 -0.29
N GLY A 293 1.64 -16.59 -1.32
CA GLY A 293 1.22 -16.60 -2.71
C GLY A 293 2.07 -17.56 -3.52
N VAL A 294 1.47 -18.15 -4.55
CA VAL A 294 2.12 -19.09 -5.46
C VAL A 294 2.91 -18.28 -6.49
N ARG A 295 4.20 -18.56 -6.68
CA ARG A 295 5.05 -17.77 -7.58
C ARG A 295 4.60 -17.93 -9.04
N VAL A 296 4.48 -16.83 -9.77
CA VAL A 296 4.18 -16.85 -11.21
C VAL A 296 5.23 -17.64 -12.01
N SER A 297 6.50 -17.65 -11.59
CA SER A 297 7.52 -18.48 -12.25
C SER A 297 7.26 -19.99 -12.10
N SER A 298 6.71 -20.44 -10.97
CA SER A 298 6.32 -21.85 -10.77
C SER A 298 5.08 -22.19 -11.59
N ILE A 299 4.08 -21.30 -11.62
CA ILE A 299 2.87 -21.43 -12.45
C ILE A 299 3.24 -21.52 -13.94
N VAL A 300 4.07 -20.61 -14.46
CA VAL A 300 4.47 -20.62 -15.87
C VAL A 300 5.33 -21.85 -16.23
N ALA A 301 6.16 -22.35 -15.30
CA ALA A 301 6.90 -23.58 -15.51
C ALA A 301 5.97 -24.80 -15.62
N ASP A 302 4.95 -24.87 -14.77
CA ASP A 302 3.91 -25.90 -14.80
C ASP A 302 3.07 -25.84 -16.09
N LEU A 303 2.59 -24.64 -16.48
CA LEU A 303 1.85 -24.44 -17.73
C LEU A 303 2.60 -24.88 -18.98
N LYS A 304 3.91 -24.59 -19.06
CA LYS A 304 4.77 -25.02 -20.17
C LYS A 304 4.80 -26.54 -20.34
N VAL A 305 4.73 -27.29 -19.24
CA VAL A 305 4.76 -28.76 -19.24
C VAL A 305 3.37 -29.35 -19.43
N ALA A 306 2.38 -28.86 -18.68
CA ALA A 306 1.05 -29.48 -18.59
C ALA A 306 0.14 -29.15 -19.77
N VAL A 307 0.22 -27.93 -20.31
CA VAL A 307 -0.70 -27.43 -21.36
C VAL A 307 -0.01 -26.66 -22.48
N GLY A 308 1.33 -26.62 -22.53
CA GLY A 308 2.09 -25.72 -23.42
C GLY A 308 1.90 -25.92 -24.93
N SER A 309 1.31 -27.05 -25.35
CA SER A 309 0.89 -27.31 -26.73
C SER A 309 -0.49 -26.74 -27.09
N ASN A 310 -1.27 -26.29 -26.11
CA ASN A 310 -2.61 -25.75 -26.35
C ASN A 310 -2.53 -24.34 -26.98
N PRO A 311 -3.19 -24.08 -28.13
CA PRO A 311 -3.11 -22.79 -28.81
C PRO A 311 -3.65 -21.63 -27.97
N LEU A 312 -4.58 -21.85 -27.05
CA LEU A 312 -5.14 -20.80 -26.19
C LEU A 312 -4.17 -20.37 -25.08
N ILE A 313 -3.29 -21.25 -24.58
CA ILE A 313 -2.30 -20.87 -23.56
C ILE A 313 -1.05 -20.22 -24.18
N LYS A 314 -0.79 -20.44 -25.48
CA LYS A 314 0.42 -19.95 -26.16
C LYS A 314 0.64 -18.43 -25.98
N PRO A 315 -0.36 -17.53 -26.17
CA PRO A 315 -0.23 -16.11 -25.86
C PRO A 315 0.26 -15.79 -24.44
N VAL A 316 -0.16 -16.58 -23.44
CA VAL A 316 0.27 -16.42 -22.04
C VAL A 316 1.75 -16.79 -21.89
N LEU A 317 2.15 -17.92 -22.49
CA LEU A 317 3.53 -18.43 -22.42
C LEU A 317 4.53 -17.57 -23.21
N ASP A 318 4.07 -16.99 -24.31
CA ASP A 318 4.83 -16.03 -25.13
C ASP A 318 4.89 -14.62 -24.50
N GLN A 319 4.21 -14.40 -23.36
CA GLN A 319 4.09 -13.08 -22.70
C GLN A 319 3.52 -11.99 -23.63
N GLN A 320 2.54 -12.34 -24.47
CA GLN A 320 1.92 -11.39 -25.39
C GLN A 320 1.37 -10.19 -24.62
N ALA A 321 1.71 -8.97 -25.04
CA ALA A 321 1.17 -7.75 -24.45
C ALA A 321 -0.32 -7.55 -24.81
N PRO A 322 -1.14 -7.00 -23.91
CA PRO A 322 -2.50 -6.59 -24.25
C PRO A 322 -2.49 -5.49 -25.32
N PRO A 323 -3.58 -5.35 -26.11
CA PRO A 323 -3.77 -4.17 -26.93
C PRO A 323 -3.80 -2.91 -26.03
N PRO A 324 -3.44 -1.73 -26.55
CA PRO A 324 -3.65 -0.49 -25.82
C PRO A 324 -5.13 -0.36 -25.45
N PRO A 325 -5.46 0.13 -24.24
CA PRO A 325 -6.86 0.28 -23.83
C PRO A 325 -7.59 1.19 -24.82
N PRO A 326 -8.88 0.96 -25.08
CA PRO A 326 -9.68 1.90 -25.87
C PRO A 326 -9.64 3.28 -25.22
N PRO A 327 -9.71 4.38 -26.00
CA PRO A 327 -9.86 5.71 -25.44
C PRO A 327 -11.11 5.75 -24.55
N PRO A 328 -11.12 6.56 -23.47
CA PRO A 328 -12.28 6.64 -22.59
C PRO A 328 -13.52 7.02 -23.40
N ALA A 329 -14.57 6.22 -23.28
CA ALA A 329 -15.84 6.48 -23.95
C ALA A 329 -16.35 7.88 -23.56
N PRO A 330 -16.88 8.68 -24.50
CA PRO A 330 -17.47 9.97 -24.17
C PRO A 330 -18.62 9.74 -23.19
N SER A 331 -18.61 10.47 -22.07
CA SER A 331 -19.59 10.30 -21.00
C SER A 331 -21.02 10.47 -21.55
N PRO A 332 -21.93 9.50 -21.35
CA PRO A 332 -23.32 9.62 -21.79
C PRO A 332 -24.05 10.62 -20.88
N GLY A 333 -23.93 11.91 -21.19
CA GLY A 333 -24.35 12.96 -20.26
C GLY A 333 -24.13 14.41 -20.70
N ARG A 334 -24.00 14.69 -22.00
CA ARG A 334 -24.28 16.00 -22.59
C ARG A 334 -24.40 15.86 -24.10
N GLU A 335 -25.59 16.09 -24.64
CA GLU A 335 -25.74 16.43 -26.06
C GLU A 335 -24.95 17.72 -26.31
N THR A 336 -23.74 17.54 -26.83
CA THR A 336 -22.90 18.66 -27.22
C THR A 336 -23.24 18.92 -28.68
N LEU A 337 -24.18 19.84 -28.90
CA LEU A 337 -24.38 20.49 -30.20
C LEU A 337 -23.00 20.85 -30.76
N GLY A 338 -22.72 20.38 -31.97
CA GLY A 338 -21.36 20.04 -32.42
C GLY A 338 -20.32 21.14 -32.21
N LEU A 339 -19.53 21.02 -31.15
CA LEU A 339 -18.30 21.78 -30.98
C LEU A 339 -17.14 20.95 -31.55
N LEU A 340 -16.59 21.45 -32.66
CA LEU A 340 -15.38 20.92 -33.29
C LEU A 340 -14.25 20.87 -32.25
N ALA A 341 -13.57 19.72 -32.17
CA ALA A 341 -12.45 19.55 -31.24
C ALA A 341 -11.33 20.56 -31.54
N PRO A 342 -10.72 21.20 -30.52
CA PRO A 342 -9.65 22.16 -30.74
C PRO A 342 -8.39 21.45 -31.24
N VAL A 343 -8.11 21.60 -32.53
CA VAL A 343 -6.75 21.44 -33.08
C VAL A 343 -5.88 22.52 -32.44
N TYR A 344 -4.70 22.15 -31.97
CA TYR A 344 -3.79 23.08 -31.28
C TYR A 344 -3.33 24.23 -32.21
N GLY A 345 -3.89 25.42 -32.01
CA GLY A 345 -3.46 26.65 -32.68
C GLY A 345 -4.63 27.50 -33.18
N SER A 346 -4.63 28.80 -32.83
CA SER A 346 -5.64 29.81 -33.21
C SER A 346 -7.10 29.46 -32.86
N ASN A 347 -7.46 29.65 -31.59
CA ASN A 347 -8.85 29.60 -31.13
C ASN A 347 -9.62 30.84 -31.64
N VAL A 348 -10.37 30.68 -32.73
CA VAL A 348 -11.48 31.55 -33.12
C VAL A 348 -12.77 30.91 -32.60
N TRP A 349 -13.71 31.70 -32.06
CA TRP A 349 -15.00 31.19 -31.62
C TRP A 349 -16.16 32.09 -32.06
N LEU A 350 -17.37 31.53 -32.01
CA LEU A 350 -18.62 32.23 -32.31
C LEU A 350 -19.38 32.42 -31.00
N GLU A 351 -19.87 33.64 -30.75
CA GLU A 351 -20.80 33.95 -29.67
C GLU A 351 -22.15 34.32 -30.30
N GLN A 352 -23.21 33.62 -29.90
CA GLN A 352 -24.58 33.92 -30.32
C GLN A 352 -25.36 34.55 -29.18
N THR A 353 -26.06 35.64 -29.49
CA THR A 353 -27.21 36.15 -28.73
C THR A 353 -28.45 36.01 -29.62
N ASP A 354 -29.64 36.14 -29.04
CA ASP A 354 -30.91 35.80 -29.73
C ASP A 354 -31.12 36.55 -31.06
N ASP A 355 -30.53 37.75 -31.22
CA ASP A 355 -30.61 38.59 -32.42
C ASP A 355 -29.31 38.64 -33.28
N ALA A 356 -28.19 38.04 -32.85
CA ALA A 356 -26.92 38.18 -33.57
C ALA A 356 -25.90 37.04 -33.35
N THR A 357 -25.12 36.73 -34.40
CA THR A 357 -23.97 35.82 -34.34
C THR A 357 -22.67 36.60 -34.55
N THR A 358 -21.79 36.61 -33.55
CA THR A 358 -20.54 37.38 -33.54
C THR A 358 -19.32 36.45 -33.63
N LEU A 359 -18.42 36.71 -34.58
CA LEU A 359 -17.16 35.99 -34.73
C LEU A 359 -16.04 36.66 -33.92
N VAL A 360 -15.49 35.95 -32.94
CA VAL A 360 -14.44 36.46 -32.05
C VAL A 360 -13.08 35.90 -32.47
N VAL A 361 -12.22 36.78 -33.01
CA VAL A 361 -10.85 36.46 -33.46
C VAL A 361 -9.83 37.19 -32.58
N PRO A 362 -9.04 36.49 -31.74
CA PRO A 362 -8.07 37.13 -30.85
C PRO A 362 -6.79 37.56 -31.61
N ILE A 363 -6.73 38.82 -32.03
CA ILE A 363 -5.54 39.41 -32.67
C ILE A 363 -4.50 39.80 -31.60
N ARG A 364 -3.25 39.34 -31.74
CA ARG A 364 -2.11 39.83 -30.95
C ARG A 364 -1.28 40.81 -31.77
N VAL A 365 -1.35 42.10 -31.44
CA VAL A 365 -0.52 43.14 -32.06
C VAL A 365 0.73 43.37 -31.19
N PRO A 366 1.95 43.05 -31.66
CA PRO A 366 3.17 43.35 -30.91
C PRO A 366 3.49 44.86 -31.01
N MET A 367 3.42 45.58 -29.89
CA MET A 367 3.85 46.98 -29.81
C MET A 367 5.29 47.10 -29.27
N PRO A 368 6.19 47.84 -29.95
CA PRO A 368 7.52 48.15 -29.42
C PRO A 368 7.42 49.23 -28.32
N VAL A 369 7.76 48.86 -27.08
CA VAL A 369 7.81 49.82 -25.96
C VAL A 369 9.19 50.48 -25.91
N ILE A 370 9.27 51.73 -26.34
CA ILE A 370 10.48 52.56 -26.21
C ILE A 370 10.62 53.01 -24.75
N LYS A 371 11.58 52.42 -24.01
CA LYS A 371 11.91 52.88 -22.64
C LYS A 371 12.71 54.17 -22.69
N ARG A 372 12.10 55.30 -22.29
CA ARG A 372 12.87 56.47 -21.83
C ARG A 372 13.41 56.21 -20.42
N GLN A 373 14.70 56.46 -20.20
CA GLN A 373 15.31 56.41 -18.87
C GLN A 373 14.95 57.66 -18.08
N ALA A 374 14.66 57.51 -16.78
CA ALA A 374 14.49 58.61 -15.83
C ALA A 374 15.76 58.76 -14.97
N PRO A 375 16.13 59.98 -14.54
CA PRO A 375 17.33 60.22 -13.74
C PRO A 375 17.20 59.69 -12.29
N PRO A 376 18.33 59.40 -11.62
CA PRO A 376 18.34 58.82 -10.27
C PRO A 376 17.97 59.84 -9.18
N SER A 377 17.30 59.37 -8.12
CA SER A 377 16.96 60.14 -6.92
C SER A 377 17.91 59.86 -5.74
N ALA A 378 18.02 60.84 -4.84
CA ALA A 378 18.98 60.91 -3.73
C ALA A 378 18.58 60.08 -2.48
N PRO A 379 19.51 59.79 -1.54
CA PRO A 379 19.26 58.87 -0.41
C PRO A 379 18.43 59.46 0.74
N PRO A 380 17.75 58.63 1.56
CA PRO A 380 16.89 59.06 2.65
C PRO A 380 17.61 59.30 3.99
N SER A 381 17.05 60.21 4.81
CA SER A 381 17.44 60.49 6.20
C SER A 381 16.79 59.54 7.23
N PRO A 382 17.37 59.37 8.44
CA PRO A 382 16.86 58.47 9.47
C PRO A 382 15.68 59.05 10.27
N ALA A 383 14.82 58.19 10.81
CA ALA A 383 13.63 58.56 11.59
C ALA A 383 13.60 57.92 13.00
N THR A 384 13.00 58.65 13.95
CA THR A 384 13.07 58.43 15.41
C THR A 384 11.91 57.56 15.95
N MET A 385 12.16 56.83 17.04
CA MET A 385 11.16 56.05 17.81
C MET A 385 10.38 56.90 18.84
N PRO A 386 9.06 56.68 19.03
CA PRO A 386 8.31 57.10 20.22
C PRO A 386 8.09 55.98 21.26
N ALA A 387 7.62 56.33 22.48
CA ALA A 387 7.74 55.55 23.72
C ALA A 387 6.42 54.93 24.28
N ILE A 388 6.47 54.36 25.51
CA ILE A 388 5.50 53.41 26.15
C ILE A 388 4.81 54.03 27.41
N ILE A 389 3.77 53.33 27.97
CA ILE A 389 3.14 53.38 29.35
C ILE A 389 1.85 54.25 29.44
N PRO A 390 0.75 53.96 30.23
CA PRO A 390 0.39 52.86 31.17
C PRO A 390 -0.88 52.03 30.78
N ALA A 391 -1.88 51.78 31.67
CA ALA A 391 -3.01 50.82 31.51
C ALA A 391 -4.31 51.06 32.35
N GLY A 392 -5.43 50.40 31.97
CA GLY A 392 -6.64 50.05 32.80
C GLY A 392 -7.89 50.96 32.70
N PRO A 393 -9.13 50.56 33.14
CA PRO A 393 -9.71 49.25 33.47
C PRO A 393 -11.10 48.94 32.77
N GLN A 394 -12.00 48.13 33.37
CA GLN A 394 -13.16 47.39 32.79
C GLN A 394 -14.56 48.08 32.79
N VAL A 395 -15.59 47.35 32.28
CA VAL A 395 -17.09 47.46 32.43
C VAL A 395 -17.81 48.30 31.33
N GLY A 396 -18.99 47.93 30.78
CA GLY A 396 -19.82 46.71 30.91
C GLY A 396 -21.17 46.76 30.13
N ILE A 397 -21.96 45.66 30.25
CA ILE A 397 -23.43 45.44 30.12
C ILE A 397 -24.32 46.42 29.29
N GLY A 398 -25.17 45.87 28.40
CA GLY A 398 -26.51 46.42 28.06
C GLY A 398 -26.85 46.35 26.55
N ARG A 399 -27.63 45.40 26.01
CA ARG A 399 -29.10 45.14 26.03
C ARG A 399 -29.96 46.07 25.16
N ASP A 400 -31.00 45.46 24.59
CA ASP A 400 -32.25 46.04 24.06
C ASP A 400 -32.18 46.74 22.67
N ARG A 401 -33.18 46.65 21.77
CA ARG A 401 -34.47 45.90 21.74
C ARG A 401 -35.13 45.93 20.35
N HIS A 402 -35.99 44.93 20.08
CA HIS A 402 -37.21 44.92 19.21
C HIS A 402 -37.12 45.36 17.72
N GLY A 403 -37.97 44.87 16.81
CA GLY A 403 -39.04 43.86 16.92
C GLY A 403 -39.98 43.82 15.70
N HIS A 404 -40.91 42.86 15.70
CA HIS A 404 -42.00 42.59 14.72
C HIS A 404 -41.60 42.10 13.30
N GLY A 405 -42.34 41.18 12.69
CA GLY A 405 -43.46 40.39 13.22
C GLY A 405 -44.12 39.44 12.22
N ASP A 406 -44.65 38.33 12.75
CA ASP A 406 -45.74 37.43 12.28
C ASP A 406 -45.71 36.78 10.86
N GLY A 407 -46.22 35.56 10.66
CA GLY A 407 -46.74 34.59 11.64
C GLY A 407 -47.78 33.58 11.07
N GLY A 408 -47.64 32.29 11.40
CA GLY A 408 -48.59 31.20 11.09
C GLY A 408 -48.39 30.56 9.70
N GLY A 409 -48.45 29.24 9.49
CA GLY A 409 -48.95 28.11 10.30
C GLY A 409 -49.85 27.20 9.41
N PRO A 410 -50.02 25.88 9.64
CA PRO A 410 -49.89 25.21 10.94
C PRO A 410 -49.09 23.86 10.98
N TYR A 411 -48.94 23.40 12.22
CA TYR A 411 -48.50 22.10 12.78
C TYR A 411 -49.47 20.93 12.40
N ARG A 412 -49.28 19.60 12.61
CA ARG A 412 -48.41 18.67 13.41
C ARG A 412 -48.72 17.20 12.92
N PRO A 413 -48.33 16.05 13.54
CA PRO A 413 -47.21 15.67 14.46
C PRO A 413 -46.39 14.40 14.06
N ASP A 414 -45.18 14.28 14.62
CA ASP A 414 -44.53 13.15 15.37
C ASP A 414 -44.78 11.65 14.99
N HIS A 415 -43.87 10.66 15.10
CA HIS A 415 -42.58 10.43 15.82
C HIS A 415 -41.62 9.54 14.96
N ALA A 416 -40.28 9.71 14.93
CA ALA A 416 -39.25 9.19 15.85
C ALA A 416 -39.19 7.62 15.99
N ARG A 417 -38.06 6.87 15.98
CA ARG A 417 -36.61 7.13 16.19
C ARG A 417 -35.74 6.02 15.54
N LEU A 418 -34.47 6.30 15.21
CA LEU A 418 -33.25 5.62 15.74
C LEU A 418 -31.98 5.91 14.92
N ALA A 419 -31.11 6.81 15.44
CA ALA A 419 -29.63 6.67 15.48
C ALA A 419 -28.92 8.03 15.73
N PRO A 420 -28.32 8.22 16.91
CA PRO A 420 -27.11 9.04 16.99
C PRO A 420 -26.04 8.36 17.85
N ARG A 421 -25.09 7.64 17.23
CA ARG A 421 -23.87 7.16 17.90
C ARG A 421 -22.55 7.37 17.13
N LEU A 422 -22.58 7.55 15.80
CA LEU A 422 -21.36 7.70 14.99
C LEU A 422 -20.69 9.09 15.11
N GLN A 423 -21.47 10.17 15.22
CA GLN A 423 -20.92 11.54 15.15
C GLN A 423 -20.24 12.01 16.45
N ALA A 424 -20.58 11.42 17.60
CA ALA A 424 -20.02 11.76 18.92
C ALA A 424 -18.71 11.02 19.28
N GLN A 425 -18.21 10.16 18.39
CA GLN A 425 -16.96 9.40 18.58
C GLN A 425 -15.80 10.05 17.80
N PHE A 426 -16.03 10.42 16.54
CA PHE A 426 -15.07 11.18 15.71
C PHE A 426 -14.61 12.49 16.37
N HIS A 427 -15.54 13.27 16.93
CA HIS A 427 -15.21 14.59 17.49
C HIS A 427 -14.34 14.51 18.76
N ARG A 428 -14.48 13.43 19.55
CA ARG A 428 -13.64 13.18 20.74
C ARG A 428 -12.25 12.67 20.39
N GLN A 429 -12.11 11.89 19.32
CA GLN A 429 -10.82 11.39 18.88
C GLN A 429 -9.94 12.51 18.29
N TRP A 430 -10.54 13.49 17.61
CA TRP A 430 -9.81 14.62 17.04
C TRP A 430 -9.26 15.59 18.10
N GLN A 431 -10.00 15.86 19.18
CA GLN A 431 -9.50 16.71 20.28
C GLN A 431 -8.39 16.04 21.10
N ALA A 432 -8.37 14.71 21.22
CA ALA A 432 -7.30 13.98 21.90
C ALA A 432 -5.94 14.08 21.19
N VAL A 433 -5.93 14.20 19.85
CA VAL A 433 -4.69 14.39 19.06
C VAL A 433 -4.15 15.82 19.20
N GLY A 434 -5.03 16.82 19.34
CA GLY A 434 -4.63 18.21 19.57
C GLY A 434 -3.88 18.42 20.88
N SER A 435 -4.42 17.93 22.00
CA SER A 435 -3.81 18.15 23.33
C SER A 435 -2.48 17.40 23.55
N ALA A 436 -2.17 16.39 22.75
CA ALA A 436 -0.88 15.70 22.80
C ALA A 436 0.29 16.54 22.23
N ALA A 437 0.00 17.50 21.34
CA ALA A 437 1.00 18.37 20.74
C ALA A 437 1.43 19.53 21.67
N GLU A 438 0.51 20.06 22.49
CA GLU A 438 0.81 21.18 23.39
C GLU A 438 1.58 20.78 24.67
N ALA A 439 1.54 19.49 25.05
CA ALA A 439 2.22 18.99 26.25
C ALA A 439 3.73 18.78 26.09
N ALA A 440 4.26 18.72 24.86
CA ALA A 440 5.68 18.49 24.59
C ALA A 440 6.54 19.78 24.51
N GLY A 441 5.93 20.95 24.75
CA GLY A 441 6.50 22.26 24.45
C GLY A 441 7.10 23.05 25.63
N ARG A 442 7.49 22.43 26.75
CA ARG A 442 8.15 23.14 27.87
C ARG A 442 9.29 22.37 28.53
N THR A 443 10.51 22.67 28.11
CA THR A 443 11.69 22.56 28.97
C THR A 443 12.60 23.76 28.70
N GLN A 444 12.80 24.61 29.71
CA GLN A 444 13.71 25.75 29.61
C GLN A 444 15.15 25.27 29.42
N VAL A 445 15.91 25.98 28.60
CA VAL A 445 17.37 26.06 28.69
C VAL A 445 17.71 27.55 28.75
N GLU A 446 17.99 28.04 29.96
CA GLU A 446 18.66 29.32 30.14
C GLU A 446 20.17 29.16 29.89
N GLY A 447 20.81 30.22 29.39
CA GLY A 447 22.22 30.20 29.01
C GLY A 447 22.45 30.98 27.72
N GLY A 448 22.46 32.31 27.81
CA GLY A 448 22.83 33.16 26.69
C GLY A 448 24.32 33.14 26.42
N ASP A 449 24.71 33.50 25.19
CA ASP A 449 25.58 34.66 24.99
C ASP A 449 25.49 35.17 23.54
N ALA A 450 25.91 36.41 23.35
CA ALA A 450 25.59 37.27 22.21
C ALA A 450 26.07 36.77 20.82
N GLU A 451 25.15 36.74 19.84
CA GLU A 451 25.22 37.58 18.62
C GLU A 451 23.92 37.44 17.79
N GLY A 452 23.20 38.54 17.61
CA GLY A 452 21.92 38.54 16.89
C GLY A 452 22.08 38.61 15.37
N ARG A 453 21.61 37.59 14.65
CA ARG A 453 21.26 37.69 13.22
C ARG A 453 19.94 36.98 12.92
N ALA A 454 18.88 37.76 12.75
CA ALA A 454 17.64 37.28 12.17
C ALA A 454 17.85 36.93 10.69
N VAL A 455 17.50 35.71 10.28
CA VAL A 455 17.54 35.29 8.88
C VAL A 455 16.14 35.51 8.27
N ARG A 456 16.01 36.60 7.52
CA ARG A 456 14.83 36.88 6.69
C ARG A 456 14.81 35.91 5.51
N VAL A 457 13.73 35.15 5.33
CA VAL A 457 13.55 34.30 4.14
C VAL A 457 12.73 35.07 3.11
N GLU A 458 13.43 35.73 2.17
CA GLU A 458 12.77 36.34 1.01
C GLU A 458 12.53 35.29 -0.09
N VAL A 459 11.27 35.13 -0.47
CA VAL A 459 10.87 34.35 -1.65
C VAL A 459 10.91 35.29 -2.84
N LEU A 460 11.97 35.21 -3.64
CA LEU A 460 12.12 36.00 -4.86
C LEU A 460 11.82 35.17 -6.12
N GLN A 461 10.90 35.66 -6.93
CA GLN A 461 10.63 35.12 -8.27
C GLN A 461 11.85 35.34 -9.18
N LEU A 462 12.26 34.29 -9.89
CA LEU A 462 13.34 34.37 -10.88
C LEU A 462 12.83 34.91 -12.22
N GLN A 463 13.31 36.08 -12.62
CA GLN A 463 13.27 36.50 -14.03
C GLN A 463 14.38 35.77 -14.82
N ARG A 464 14.11 35.45 -16.09
CA ARG A 464 15.06 34.75 -16.97
C ARG A 464 16.23 35.68 -17.32
N GLY A 465 17.48 35.21 -17.16
CA GLY A 465 18.64 35.94 -17.71
C GLY A 465 20.03 35.74 -17.06
N ASP A 466 20.18 34.99 -15.97
CA ASP A 466 21.49 34.85 -15.30
C ASP A 466 21.78 33.41 -14.83
N GLU A 467 22.42 32.61 -15.70
CA GLU A 467 22.86 31.25 -15.39
C GLU A 467 24.11 31.22 -14.48
N GLN A 468 24.96 32.25 -14.53
CA GLN A 468 26.18 32.31 -13.72
C GLN A 468 25.85 32.62 -12.25
N GLY A 469 24.94 33.55 -11.99
CA GLY A 469 24.40 33.82 -10.66
C GLY A 469 23.67 32.62 -10.05
N ALA A 470 22.96 31.82 -10.87
CA ALA A 470 22.33 30.57 -10.42
C ALA A 470 23.37 29.52 -9.99
N GLN A 471 24.44 29.32 -10.78
CA GLN A 471 25.52 28.38 -10.43
C GLN A 471 26.30 28.80 -9.18
N ALA A 472 26.60 30.09 -9.01
CA ALA A 472 27.26 30.61 -7.81
C ALA A 472 26.42 30.38 -6.53
N ARG A 473 25.09 30.58 -6.62
CA ARG A 473 24.16 30.34 -5.50
C ARG A 473 23.99 28.85 -5.19
N LEU A 474 24.00 27.98 -6.20
CA LEU A 474 24.05 26.52 -6.02
C LEU A 474 25.33 26.05 -5.31
N LEU A 475 26.48 26.65 -5.61
CA LEU A 475 27.74 26.40 -4.91
C LEU A 475 27.67 26.83 -3.44
N GLN A 476 27.13 28.01 -3.14
CA GLN A 476 26.91 28.46 -1.75
C GLN A 476 25.98 27.52 -0.97
N LEU A 477 24.86 27.08 -1.57
CA LEU A 477 23.94 26.11 -0.95
C LEU A 477 24.62 24.74 -0.69
N ARG A 478 25.46 24.27 -1.61
CA ARG A 478 26.27 23.04 -1.43
C ARG A 478 27.29 23.20 -0.31
N GLN A 479 27.97 24.35 -0.19
CA GLN A 479 28.90 24.64 0.91
C GLN A 479 28.17 24.74 2.26
N TYR A 480 27.00 25.40 2.31
CA TYR A 480 26.17 25.48 3.51
C TYR A 480 25.70 24.11 4.00
N ARG A 481 25.19 23.25 3.11
CA ARG A 481 24.84 21.86 3.43
C ARG A 481 26.04 21.04 3.92
N ARG A 482 27.24 21.24 3.35
CA ARG A 482 28.49 20.59 3.84
C ARG A 482 28.85 21.05 5.26
N ARG A 483 28.70 22.35 5.59
CA ARG A 483 28.93 22.88 6.94
C ARG A 483 27.91 22.34 7.96
N GLN A 484 26.62 22.31 7.62
CA GLN A 484 25.57 21.67 8.43
C GLN A 484 25.87 20.19 8.70
N ALA A 485 26.25 19.42 7.67
CA ALA A 485 26.64 18.01 7.81
C ALA A 485 27.94 17.81 8.63
N ALA A 486 28.85 18.79 8.66
CA ALA A 486 30.01 18.77 9.54
C ALA A 486 29.61 19.01 11.00
N GLY A 487 28.75 20.00 11.26
CA GLY A 487 28.17 20.29 12.58
C GLY A 487 27.44 19.07 13.18
N CYS A 488 26.55 18.43 12.42
CA CYS A 488 25.88 17.19 12.85
C CYS A 488 26.87 16.05 13.17
N ARG A 489 27.95 15.90 12.38
CA ARG A 489 28.99 14.89 12.68
C ARG A 489 29.77 15.21 13.96
N GLN A 490 30.03 16.49 14.24
CA GLN A 490 30.72 16.92 15.45
C GLN A 490 29.83 16.79 16.70
N ALA A 491 28.53 17.12 16.59
CA ALA A 491 27.52 16.86 17.62
C ALA A 491 27.40 15.36 17.92
N ARG A 492 27.33 14.50 16.90
CA ARG A 492 27.27 13.04 17.05
C ARG A 492 28.53 12.47 17.71
N ARG A 493 29.72 13.00 17.41
CA ARG A 493 30.97 12.67 18.11
C ARG A 493 30.94 13.09 19.59
N ARG A 494 30.47 14.31 19.92
CA ARG A 494 30.29 14.76 21.31
C ARG A 494 29.30 13.88 22.08
N PHE A 495 28.19 13.48 21.46
CA PHE A 495 27.20 12.59 22.08
C PHE A 495 27.76 11.18 22.36
N VAL A 496 28.55 10.60 21.45
CA VAL A 496 29.23 9.32 21.64
C VAL A 496 30.31 9.41 22.73
N ALA A 497 31.05 10.52 22.81
CA ALA A 497 32.01 10.77 23.87
C ALA A 497 31.32 10.90 25.25
N ALA A 498 30.23 11.66 25.35
CA ALA A 498 29.44 11.79 26.57
C ALA A 498 28.87 10.43 27.04
N ARG A 499 28.33 9.62 26.12
CA ARG A 499 27.82 8.27 26.42
C ARG A 499 28.92 7.31 26.88
N SER A 500 30.13 7.46 26.35
CA SER A 500 31.33 6.72 26.77
C SER A 500 31.82 7.14 28.17
N ALA A 501 31.80 8.44 28.47
CA ALA A 501 32.12 8.97 29.80
C ALA A 501 31.10 8.53 30.86
N HIS A 502 29.81 8.52 30.51
CA HIS A 502 28.73 8.05 31.39
C HIS A 502 28.86 6.56 31.73
N ARG A 503 29.25 5.71 30.75
CA ARG A 503 29.58 4.30 31.00
C ARG A 503 30.80 4.07 31.92
N ARG A 504 31.74 5.03 32.00
CA ARG A 504 32.90 4.95 32.90
C ARG A 504 32.62 5.45 34.33
N ARG A 505 31.44 6.03 34.60
CA ARG A 505 31.05 6.58 35.92
C ARG A 505 30.08 5.68 36.73
N ILE A 506 29.93 4.40 36.38
CA ILE A 506 29.10 3.44 37.14
C ILE A 506 29.97 2.30 37.71
N PRO A 507 30.53 2.44 38.93
CA PRO A 507 30.97 1.30 39.72
C PRO A 507 29.79 0.63 40.45
N GLY A 508 29.82 -0.70 40.60
CA GLY A 508 29.15 -1.35 41.73
C GLY A 508 27.72 -1.93 41.59
N ARG A 509 27.18 -2.21 40.38
CA ARG A 509 25.86 -2.91 40.24
C ARG A 509 25.86 -4.25 39.49
N ARG A 510 27.02 -4.90 39.32
CA ARG A 510 27.12 -6.26 38.72
C ARG A 510 27.56 -7.39 39.66
N ARG A 511 27.94 -7.12 40.92
CA ARG A 511 28.31 -8.18 41.89
C ARG A 511 27.11 -8.72 42.69
N VAL A 512 26.20 -7.84 43.10
CA VAL A 512 25.06 -8.18 43.99
C VAL A 512 24.02 -9.10 43.34
N LEU A 513 23.91 -9.11 42.00
CA LEU A 513 22.90 -9.94 41.31
C LEU A 513 23.33 -11.39 41.09
N GLN A 514 24.62 -11.71 41.22
CA GLN A 514 25.11 -13.08 41.03
C GLN A 514 25.03 -13.89 42.34
N GLU A 515 25.38 -13.29 43.47
CA GLU A 515 25.27 -13.92 44.80
C GLU A 515 23.81 -14.21 45.20
N ALA A 516 22.85 -13.44 44.68
CA ALA A 516 21.43 -13.66 44.93
C ALA A 516 20.84 -14.89 44.19
N ILE A 517 21.53 -15.44 43.20
CA ILE A 517 21.08 -16.58 42.38
C ILE A 517 21.61 -17.91 42.93
N ASP A 518 22.87 -17.96 43.37
CA ASP A 518 23.50 -19.19 43.90
C ASP A 518 22.99 -19.63 45.30
N LEU A 519 22.21 -18.78 45.98
CA LEU A 519 21.62 -19.07 47.30
C LEU A 519 20.27 -19.81 47.26
N ARG A 520 19.68 -20.06 46.08
CA ARG A 520 18.38 -20.77 45.94
C ARG A 520 18.47 -22.22 45.45
N SER A 521 19.67 -22.74 45.24
CA SER A 521 19.91 -24.06 44.61
C SER A 521 20.84 -24.95 45.47
N ARG A 522 20.42 -25.24 46.71
CA ARG A 522 21.01 -26.32 47.53
C ARG A 522 19.94 -27.35 47.94
N PRO A 523 20.07 -28.64 47.58
CA PRO A 523 19.16 -29.67 48.04
C PRO A 523 19.49 -30.09 49.49
N GLN A 524 18.47 -30.18 50.35
CA GLN A 524 18.63 -30.79 51.68
C GLN A 524 18.86 -32.31 51.53
N ARG A 525 20.02 -32.79 52.00
CA ARG A 525 20.23 -34.22 52.27
C ARG A 525 19.86 -34.50 53.72
N GLN A 526 18.80 -35.28 53.95
CA GLN A 526 18.61 -35.96 55.23
C GLN A 526 19.50 -37.21 55.28
N SER A 527 20.15 -37.44 56.42
CA SER A 527 20.98 -38.62 56.68
C SER A 527 20.19 -39.66 57.47
N VAL A 528 20.03 -40.86 56.90
CA VAL A 528 19.56 -42.05 57.63
C VAL A 528 20.69 -43.08 57.65
N ARG A 529 20.93 -43.65 58.84
CA ARG A 529 22.03 -44.59 59.09
C ARG A 529 21.74 -45.98 58.50
N SER A 530 22.80 -46.63 58.04
CA SER A 530 22.80 -48.01 57.53
C SER A 530 23.01 -49.05 58.63
N ARG A 531 22.33 -50.20 58.53
CA ARG A 531 22.82 -51.57 58.87
C ARG A 531 22.04 -52.64 58.06
N PRO A 532 22.56 -53.87 57.88
CA PRO A 532 22.36 -54.62 56.62
C PRO A 532 21.76 -56.05 56.75
N PHE A 533 21.73 -56.76 55.61
CA PHE A 533 21.44 -58.19 55.31
C PHE A 533 20.07 -58.54 54.69
N GLY A 534 20.10 -59.40 53.65
CA GLY A 534 18.92 -60.04 53.04
C GLY A 534 18.98 -60.14 51.50
N SER A 535 19.50 -61.26 50.97
CA SER A 535 19.49 -61.57 49.52
C SER A 535 18.17 -62.27 49.09
N PRO A 536 17.86 -62.37 47.78
CA PRO A 536 16.47 -62.43 47.27
C PRO A 536 15.98 -63.86 46.94
N PRO A 537 14.74 -63.97 46.42
CA PRO A 537 14.57 -64.79 45.21
C PRO A 537 13.76 -64.13 44.07
N ARG A 538 13.99 -64.69 42.87
CA ARG A 538 13.36 -64.41 41.57
C ARG A 538 11.85 -64.74 41.54
N ARG A 539 11.08 -64.20 40.57
CA ARG A 539 10.40 -64.97 39.50
C ARG A 539 9.59 -64.11 38.49
N HIS A 540 9.57 -64.59 37.23
CA HIS A 540 8.65 -64.43 36.07
C HIS A 540 7.91 -63.09 35.80
N LEU A 541 7.85 -62.54 34.56
CA LEU A 541 7.42 -63.05 33.24
C LEU A 541 5.92 -63.35 33.09
N GLY A 542 5.25 -62.60 32.19
CA GLY A 542 3.82 -62.67 31.83
C GLY A 542 3.34 -61.26 31.45
N ARG A 543 3.25 -60.77 30.20
CA ARG A 543 2.75 -61.27 28.90
C ARG A 543 1.21 -61.16 28.77
N TYR A 544 0.78 -60.26 27.86
CA TYR A 544 -0.55 -60.07 27.25
C TYR A 544 -1.75 -59.62 28.11
N GLY A 545 -2.60 -58.81 27.46
CA GLY A 545 -3.74 -58.08 27.98
C GLY A 545 -3.94 -56.84 27.12
#